data_AF-A0A444XTM4-F1
#
_entry.id   AF-A0A444XTM4-F1
#
_cell.length_a   1.000
_cell.length_b   1.000
_cell.length_c   1.000
_cell.angle_alpha   90.00
_cell.angle_beta   90.00
_cell.angle_gamma   90.00
#
_symmetry.space_group_name_H-M   'P 1'
#
loop_
_entity.id
_entity.type
_entity.pdbx_description
1 polymer ?
#
loop_
_entity_poly.entity_id
_entity_poly.type
_entity_poly.pdbx_seq_one_letter_code
_entity_poly.pdbx_strand_id
1 'polypeptide(L)'
;MWRFRFRENAKIDQVKTSIENGVLTVIVPKAEVKKPVVKPIQITGKPTLPTNFEEVTWAKLKSAICGIFLKQPESCDLEKLYQAVSDLCIYKMAGNLYQRIEMECEAHISTALQSLVGQSPDLVVFLSLVERC
;
A
#
# COMPACT_ATOMS: atom_id res chain seq x y z
N MET A 1 -15.33 50.46 2.10
CA MET A 1 -16.20 49.63 1.24
C MET A 1 -15.54 48.28 1.05
N TRP A 2 -16.13 47.19 1.55
CA TRP A 2 -15.55 45.84 1.42
C TRP A 2 -15.87 45.27 0.05
N ARG A 3 -14.86 44.94 -0.75
CA ARG A 3 -15.02 44.46 -2.14
C ARG A 3 -14.78 42.96 -2.18
N PHE A 4 -15.84 42.17 -2.21
CA PHE A 4 -15.76 40.72 -2.35
C PHE A 4 -15.40 40.35 -3.80
N ARG A 5 -14.34 39.58 -3.99
CA ARG A 5 -13.95 39.03 -5.30
C ARG A 5 -14.48 37.60 -5.44
N PHE A 6 -15.22 37.34 -6.51
CA PHE A 6 -15.69 36.00 -6.85
C PHE A 6 -14.62 35.21 -7.60
N ARG A 7 -14.66 33.88 -7.49
CA ARG A 7 -13.84 32.97 -8.31
C ARG A 7 -14.32 33.03 -9.76
N GLU A 8 -13.41 32.82 -10.72
CA GLU A 8 -13.72 32.88 -12.17
C GLU A 8 -14.82 31.90 -12.61
N ASN A 9 -15.11 30.85 -11.84
CA ASN A 9 -16.13 29.85 -12.12
C ASN A 9 -17.46 30.06 -11.38
N ALA A 10 -17.74 31.29 -10.92
CA ALA A 10 -18.99 31.67 -10.29
C ALA A 10 -20.04 32.10 -11.32
N LYS A 11 -21.27 31.59 -11.19
CA LYS A 11 -22.44 32.08 -11.94
C LYS A 11 -23.03 33.28 -11.19
N ILE A 12 -22.54 34.47 -11.54
CA ILE A 12 -22.92 35.74 -10.89
C ILE A 12 -24.42 36.03 -11.07
N ASP A 13 -25.00 35.60 -12.20
CA ASP A 13 -26.41 35.76 -12.54
C ASP A 13 -27.38 35.00 -11.62
N GLN A 14 -26.90 34.01 -10.87
CA GLN A 14 -27.73 33.14 -10.02
C GLN A 14 -27.40 33.24 -8.53
N VAL A 15 -26.70 34.31 -8.13
CA VAL A 15 -26.39 34.55 -6.72
C VAL A 15 -27.68 34.74 -5.93
N LYS A 16 -27.86 33.93 -4.88
CA LYS A 16 -28.98 34.07 -3.93
C LYS A 16 -28.48 34.73 -2.66
N THR A 17 -29.26 35.67 -2.14
CA THR A 17 -28.98 36.29 -0.85
C THR A 17 -30.19 36.13 0.05
N SER A 18 -29.97 35.78 1.32
CA SER A 18 -31.00 35.71 2.36
C SER A 18 -30.49 36.36 3.62
N ILE A 19 -31.37 37.03 4.36
CA ILE A 19 -31.06 37.65 5.65
C ILE A 19 -31.95 37.00 6.70
N GLU A 20 -31.34 36.23 7.61
CA GLU A 20 -32.02 35.63 8.75
C GLU A 20 -31.30 36.05 10.04
N ASN A 21 -32.04 36.52 11.05
CA ASN A 21 -31.50 36.93 12.35
C ASN A 21 -30.30 37.90 12.29
N GLY A 22 -30.29 38.82 11.32
CA GLY A 22 -29.22 39.80 11.13
C GLY A 22 -27.97 39.28 10.42
N VAL A 23 -27.97 38.02 9.95
CA VAL A 23 -26.87 37.42 9.18
C VAL A 23 -27.22 37.38 7.70
N LEU A 24 -26.39 38.01 6.87
CA LEU A 24 -26.51 37.96 5.40
C LEU A 24 -25.80 36.69 4.87
N THR A 25 -26.58 35.74 4.38
CA THR A 25 -26.09 34.54 3.70
C THR A 25 -26.07 34.77 2.20
N VAL A 26 -24.90 34.66 1.57
CA VAL A 26 -24.70 34.79 0.12
C VAL A 26 -24.32 33.43 -0.47
N ILE A 27 -25.20 32.87 -1.29
CA ILE A 27 -24.97 31.61 -1.99
C ILE A 27 -24.56 31.90 -3.42
N VAL A 28 -23.35 31.49 -3.79
CA VAL A 28 -22.79 31.66 -5.13
C VAL A 28 -22.79 30.31 -5.84
N PRO A 29 -23.67 30.07 -6.82
CA PRO A 29 -23.66 28.83 -7.58
C PRO A 29 -22.39 28.72 -8.43
N LYS A 30 -21.74 27.56 -8.35
CA LYS A 30 -20.57 27.25 -9.16
C LYS A 30 -21.02 26.78 -10.54
N ALA A 31 -20.32 27.21 -11.58
CA ALA A 31 -20.52 26.66 -12.92
C ALA A 31 -20.20 25.16 -12.92
N GLU A 32 -21.07 24.36 -13.58
CA GLU A 32 -20.86 22.92 -13.74
C GLU A 32 -19.62 22.70 -14.61
N VAL A 33 -18.50 22.37 -13.96
CA VAL A 33 -17.28 21.96 -14.66
C VAL A 33 -17.58 20.58 -15.25
N LYS A 34 -17.67 20.50 -16.58
CA LYS A 34 -17.73 19.20 -17.28
C LYS A 34 -16.54 18.39 -16.80
N LYS A 35 -16.79 17.29 -16.08
CA LYS A 35 -15.75 16.32 -15.74
C LYS A 35 -15.00 15.99 -17.03
N PRO A 36 -13.66 16.06 -17.08
CA PRO A 36 -12.94 15.67 -18.28
C PRO A 36 -13.37 14.25 -18.64
N VAL A 37 -13.98 14.11 -19.82
CA VAL A 37 -14.33 12.81 -20.37
C VAL A 37 -13.01 12.17 -20.74
N VAL A 38 -12.49 11.33 -19.85
CA VAL A 38 -11.35 10.49 -20.14
C VAL A 38 -11.80 9.55 -21.25
N LYS A 39 -11.40 9.83 -22.49
CA LYS A 39 -11.66 8.93 -23.61
C LYS A 39 -10.96 7.60 -23.27
N PRO A 40 -11.68 6.48 -23.21
CA PRO A 40 -11.03 5.20 -22.98
C PRO A 40 -10.11 4.95 -24.18
N ILE A 41 -8.81 4.98 -23.94
CA ILE A 41 -7.83 4.49 -24.92
C ILE A 41 -8.13 2.99 -25.01
N GLN A 42 -8.65 2.53 -26.16
CA GLN A 42 -8.76 1.10 -26.44
C GLN A 42 -7.34 0.55 -26.57
N ILE A 43 -6.80 0.04 -25.47
CA ILE A 43 -5.60 -0.79 -25.53
C ILE A 43 -6.08 -2.15 -26.08
N THR A 44 -6.01 -2.32 -27.40
CA THR A 44 -6.44 -3.54 -28.15
C THR A 44 -5.48 -4.72 -27.98
N GLY A 45 -4.83 -4.82 -26.83
CA GLY A 45 -4.08 -5.97 -26.37
C GLY A 45 -4.05 -5.86 -24.86
N LYS A 46 -4.69 -6.78 -24.13
CA LYS A 46 -4.41 -6.89 -22.70
C LYS A 46 -2.89 -7.01 -22.60
N PRO A 47 -2.17 -6.12 -21.88
CA PRO A 47 -0.78 -6.38 -21.56
C PRO A 47 -0.78 -7.71 -20.81
N THR A 48 -0.42 -8.78 -21.51
CA THR A 48 -0.38 -10.11 -20.93
C THR A 48 0.84 -10.10 -20.04
N LEU A 49 0.58 -10.14 -18.73
CA LEU A 49 1.63 -10.45 -17.77
C LEU A 49 2.34 -11.71 -18.22
N PRO A 50 3.68 -11.71 -18.22
CA PRO A 50 4.42 -12.93 -18.51
C PRO A 50 4.10 -13.96 -17.41
N THR A 51 3.95 -15.22 -17.80
CA THR A 51 3.47 -16.30 -16.92
C THR A 51 4.36 -16.52 -15.68
N ASN A 52 5.61 -16.09 -15.73
CA ASN A 52 6.58 -16.17 -14.63
C ASN A 52 6.62 -14.92 -13.74
N PHE A 53 5.75 -13.93 -13.94
CA PHE A 53 5.77 -12.68 -13.18
C PHE A 53 5.59 -12.92 -11.67
N GLU A 54 4.63 -13.76 -11.29
CA GLU A 54 4.34 -14.06 -9.88
C GLU A 54 5.57 -14.66 -9.19
N GLU A 55 6.20 -15.67 -9.80
CA GLU A 55 7.37 -16.34 -9.24
C GLU A 55 8.59 -15.43 -9.15
N VAL A 56 8.86 -14.63 -10.19
CA VAL A 56 10.01 -13.70 -10.19
C VAL A 56 9.82 -12.61 -9.13
N THR A 57 8.60 -12.12 -8.97
CA THR A 57 8.28 -11.09 -7.97
C THR A 57 8.33 -11.67 -6.56
N TRP A 58 7.78 -12.87 -6.37
CA TRP A 58 7.85 -13.62 -5.12
C TRP A 58 9.29 -13.93 -4.71
N ALA A 59 10.15 -14.36 -5.63
CA ALA A 59 11.54 -14.67 -5.33
C ALA A 59 12.29 -13.48 -4.71
N LYS A 60 12.01 -12.25 -5.19
CA LYS A 60 12.57 -11.01 -4.61
C LYS A 60 12.05 -10.78 -3.19
N LEU A 61 10.74 -10.88 -2.99
CA LEU A 61 10.12 -10.69 -1.67
C LEU A 61 10.58 -11.77 -0.67
N LYS A 62 10.68 -13.02 -1.11
CA LYS A 62 11.20 -14.11 -0.29
C LYS A 62 12.66 -13.87 0.09
N SER A 63 13.50 -13.43 -0.86
CA SER A 63 14.90 -13.08 -0.55
C SER A 63 15.01 -11.97 0.48
N ALA A 64 14.15 -10.95 0.40
CA ALA A 64 14.04 -9.88 1.37
C ALA A 64 13.68 -10.41 2.77
N ILE A 65 12.60 -11.19 2.85
CA ILE A 65 12.10 -11.82 4.09
C ILE A 65 13.19 -12.70 4.72
N CYS A 66 13.86 -13.53 3.93
CA CYS A 66 14.97 -14.36 4.41
C CYS A 66 16.15 -13.52 4.89
N GLY A 67 16.48 -12.41 4.21
CA GLY A 67 17.52 -11.48 4.63
C GLY A 67 17.23 -10.87 6.01
N ILE A 68 15.97 -10.46 6.24
CA ILE A 68 15.50 -9.96 7.53
C ILE A 68 15.65 -11.02 8.62
N PHE A 69 15.15 -12.24 8.38
CA PHE A 69 15.25 -13.34 9.35
C PHE A 69 16.69 -13.71 9.69
N LEU A 70 17.60 -13.68 8.71
CA LEU A 70 19.02 -13.99 8.91
C LEU A 70 19.84 -12.79 9.45
N LYS A 71 19.18 -11.66 9.75
CA LYS A 71 19.81 -10.39 10.16
C LYS A 71 20.93 -9.96 9.19
N GLN A 72 20.79 -10.28 7.91
CA GLN A 72 21.76 -9.95 6.89
C GLN A 72 21.47 -8.59 6.26
N PRO A 73 22.51 -7.85 5.82
CA PRO A 73 22.33 -6.60 5.12
C PRO A 73 21.59 -6.86 3.80
N GLU A 74 20.35 -6.37 3.74
CA GLU A 74 19.49 -6.55 2.59
C GLU A 74 19.96 -5.67 1.43
N SER A 75 20.22 -6.26 0.26
CA SER A 75 20.69 -5.53 -0.93
C SER A 75 19.55 -4.99 -1.80
N CYS A 76 18.31 -5.05 -1.33
CA CYS A 76 17.13 -4.67 -2.09
C CYS A 76 16.62 -3.29 -1.66
N ASP A 77 16.30 -2.46 -2.64
CA ASP A 77 15.71 -1.14 -2.44
C ASP A 77 14.26 -1.29 -1.93
N LEU A 78 13.95 -0.64 -0.80
CA LEU A 78 12.62 -0.68 -0.17
C LEU A 78 11.52 -0.29 -1.15
N GLU A 79 11.76 0.71 -2.01
CA GLU A 79 10.77 1.19 -2.98
C GLU A 79 10.43 0.10 -4.00
N LYS A 80 11.42 -0.71 -4.40
CA LYS A 80 11.21 -1.85 -5.30
C LYS A 80 10.41 -2.96 -4.64
N LEU A 81 10.56 -3.18 -3.34
CA LEU A 81 9.76 -4.15 -2.59
C LEU A 81 8.29 -3.69 -2.47
N TYR A 82 8.06 -2.41 -2.15
CA TYR A 82 6.72 -1.85 -2.14
C TYR A 82 6.04 -1.92 -3.50
N GLN A 83 6.79 -1.59 -4.57
CA GLN A 83 6.26 -1.69 -5.93
C GLN A 83 5.91 -3.14 -6.29
N ALA A 84 6.78 -4.11 -5.96
CA ALA A 84 6.53 -5.53 -6.18
C ALA A 84 5.25 -6.03 -5.49
N VAL A 85 5.03 -5.63 -4.23
CA VAL A 85 3.79 -5.95 -3.50
C VAL A 85 2.59 -5.25 -4.13
N SER A 86 2.72 -3.98 -4.49
CA SER A 86 1.66 -3.21 -5.15
C SER A 86 1.23 -3.86 -6.46
N ASP A 87 2.18 -4.27 -7.30
CA ASP A 87 1.89 -4.89 -8.59
C ASP A 87 1.13 -6.21 -8.39
N LEU A 88 1.59 -7.08 -7.47
CA LEU A 88 0.87 -8.32 -7.14
C LEU A 88 -0.57 -8.07 -6.66
N CYS A 89 -0.78 -7.01 -5.87
CA CYS A 89 -2.11 -6.60 -5.43
C CYS A 89 -2.99 -6.13 -6.59
N ILE A 90 -2.46 -5.30 -7.49
CA ILE A 90 -3.16 -4.80 -8.68
C ILE A 90 -3.61 -5.96 -9.58
N TYR A 91 -2.78 -7.00 -9.71
CA TYR A 91 -3.06 -8.17 -10.53
C TYR A 91 -3.88 -9.26 -9.82
N LYS A 92 -4.53 -8.93 -8.69
CA LYS A 92 -5.40 -9.83 -7.90
C LYS A 92 -4.69 -11.06 -7.34
N MET A 93 -3.38 -11.00 -7.14
CA MET A 93 -2.56 -12.08 -6.55
C MET A 93 -2.33 -11.88 -5.05
N ALA A 94 -3.00 -10.90 -4.41
CA ALA A 94 -2.81 -10.57 -2.99
C ALA A 94 -3.08 -11.74 -2.03
N GLY A 95 -4.09 -12.58 -2.32
CA GLY A 95 -4.41 -13.75 -1.49
C GLY A 95 -3.28 -14.77 -1.49
N ASN A 96 -2.77 -15.10 -2.67
CA ASN A 96 -1.61 -15.99 -2.83
C ASN A 96 -0.38 -15.40 -2.14
N LEU A 97 -0.14 -14.09 -2.31
CA LEU A 97 0.98 -13.41 -1.66
C LEU A 97 0.92 -13.52 -0.14
N TYR A 98 -0.25 -13.25 0.46
CA TYR A 98 -0.42 -13.37 1.91
C TYR A 98 -0.12 -14.79 2.40
N GLN A 99 -0.69 -15.81 1.76
CA GLN A 99 -0.46 -17.21 2.12
C GLN A 99 1.01 -17.61 2.01
N ARG A 100 1.72 -17.15 0.97
CA ARG A 100 3.15 -17.42 0.80
C ARG A 100 3.98 -16.76 1.90
N ILE A 101 3.68 -15.51 2.27
CA ILE A 101 4.36 -14.81 3.37
C ILE A 101 4.11 -15.53 4.70
N GLU A 102 2.85 -15.86 4.98
CA GLU A 102 2.46 -16.58 6.20
C GLU A 102 3.19 -17.91 6.33
N MET A 103 3.22 -18.71 5.26
CA MET A 103 3.91 -19.99 5.22
C MET A 103 5.43 -19.84 5.43
N GLU A 104 6.07 -18.83 4.81
CA GLU A 104 7.50 -18.60 4.98
C GLU A 104 7.86 -18.19 6.42
N CYS A 105 7.02 -17.34 7.04
CA CYS A 105 7.17 -16.95 8.43
C CYS A 105 6.98 -18.15 9.37
N GLU A 106 5.92 -18.94 9.18
CA GLU A 106 5.63 -20.12 9.99
C GLU A 106 6.76 -21.15 9.90
N ALA A 107 7.28 -21.40 8.70
CA ALA A 107 8.39 -22.31 8.47
C ALA A 107 9.66 -21.84 9.20
N HIS A 108 9.98 -20.53 9.13
CA HIS A 108 11.12 -19.96 9.83
C HIS A 108 10.98 -20.08 11.36
N ILE A 109 9.84 -19.67 11.91
CA ILE A 109 9.57 -19.74 13.35
C ILE A 109 9.61 -21.19 13.84
N SER A 110 9.00 -22.13 13.10
CA SER A 110 9.01 -23.56 13.45
C SER A 110 10.43 -24.12 13.49
N THR A 111 11.27 -23.74 12.53
CA THR A 111 12.69 -24.15 12.49
C THR A 111 13.47 -23.56 13.67
N ALA A 112 13.26 -22.28 13.98
CA ALA A 112 13.88 -21.63 15.14
C ALA A 112 13.47 -22.30 16.45
N LEU A 113 12.18 -22.59 16.64
CA LEU A 113 11.66 -23.30 17.81
C LEU A 113 12.27 -24.71 17.93
N GLN A 114 12.33 -25.47 16.84
CA GLN A 114 12.97 -26.79 16.84
C GLN A 114 14.44 -26.72 17.24
N SER A 115 15.14 -25.65 16.86
CA SER A 115 16.54 -25.45 17.25
C SER A 115 16.72 -25.14 18.74
N LEU A 116 15.68 -24.61 19.42
CA LEU A 116 15.70 -24.23 20.84
C LEU A 116 15.33 -25.39 21.77
N VAL A 117 14.47 -26.31 21.34
CA VAL A 117 13.99 -27.43 22.16
C VAL A 117 15.15 -28.36 22.52
N GLY A 118 15.37 -28.58 23.81
CA GLY A 118 16.36 -29.53 24.32
C GLY A 118 17.81 -29.04 24.36
N GLN A 119 18.07 -27.76 24.07
CA GLN A 119 19.43 -27.19 24.06
C GLN A 119 20.08 -27.10 25.43
N SER A 120 19.31 -26.75 26.47
CA SER A 120 19.84 -26.65 27.83
C SER A 120 18.71 -26.69 28.87
N PRO A 121 18.90 -27.38 30.01
CA PRO A 121 18.02 -27.26 31.18
C PRO A 121 18.29 -25.99 32.01
N ASP A 122 19.40 -25.30 31.77
CA ASP A 122 19.75 -24.04 32.43
C ASP A 122 18.96 -22.86 31.82
N LEU A 123 18.17 -22.18 32.65
CA LEU A 123 17.29 -21.09 32.26
C LEU A 123 18.05 -19.89 31.68
N VAL A 124 19.23 -19.56 32.22
CA VAL A 124 20.02 -18.40 31.77
C VAL A 124 20.63 -18.69 30.41
N VAL A 125 21.15 -19.91 30.23
CA VAL A 125 21.67 -20.36 28.93
C VAL A 125 20.54 -20.42 27.91
N PHE A 126 19.38 -20.95 28.27
CA PHE A 126 18.21 -21.01 27.38
C PHE A 126 17.76 -19.61 26.94
N LEU A 127 17.63 -18.65 27.87
CA LEU A 127 17.26 -17.28 27.54
C LEU A 127 18.25 -16.62 26.58
N SER A 128 19.55 -16.83 26.76
CA SER A 128 20.57 -16.30 25.84
C SER A 128 20.49 -16.90 24.43
N LEU A 129 19.99 -18.13 24.29
CA LEU A 129 19.75 -18.77 22.99
C LEU A 129 18.51 -18.19 22.31
N VAL A 130 17.42 -17.97 23.07
CA VAL A 130 16.19 -17.34 22.57
C VAL A 130 16.46 -15.92 22.07
N GLU A 131 17.26 -15.14 22.81
CA GLU A 131 17.60 -13.76 22.44
C GLU A 131 18.44 -13.67 21.15
N ARG A 132 19.14 -14.75 20.80
CA ARG A 132 20.00 -14.84 19.62
C ARG A 132 19.30 -15.38 18.38
N CYS A 133 18.12 -15.98 18.53
CA CYS A 133 17.27 -16.38 17.40
C CYS A 133 16.74 -15.18 16.59
#